data_AF-A0A1T3VU33-F1
#
_entry.id   AF-A0A1T3VU33-F1
#
_cell.length_a   1.000
_cell.length_b   1.000
_cell.length_c   1.000
_cell.angle_alpha   90.00
_cell.angle_beta   90.00
_cell.angle_gamma   90.00
#
_symmetry.space_group_name_H-M   'P 1'
#
loop_
_entity.id
_entity.type
_entity.pdbx_description
1 polymer ?
#
loop_
_entity_poly.entity_id
_entity_poly.type
_entity_poly.pdbx_seq_one_letter_code
_entity_poly.pdbx_strand_id
1 'polypeptide(L)'
;NQIKPTLPVLLANLTTVGKIGVTYNASIEQLLVLLPPYLAATQSYGSSLNNPTGMALSEFSLTLGDPPACSVGFLPPSSWRSPADLSDVDTPEGLYCKLPQDSPIGVRGARNFPCMAQPGKRAPTVEICESDRSYEPLAMRQHATGPYPIDPNLIAQGVAPDDRITFQEQIFGPVEGTPLPPAEGGVVPGPPAAPADGGAVPAAPSAHESGSEGPSVAFATYNPQTGQYAAPDGKVYTQTDLVAQPAQSWKDLLPQ
;
A
#
# COMPACT_ATOMS: atom_id res chain seq x y z
N ASN A 1 -27.48 -42.08 18.54
CA ASN A 1 -26.46 -41.91 19.61
C ASN A 1 -25.28 -41.00 19.26
N GLN A 2 -25.06 -40.58 18.02
CA GLN A 2 -23.92 -39.71 17.65
C GLN A 2 -24.19 -38.19 17.77
N ILE A 3 -25.44 -37.75 17.93
CA ILE A 3 -25.82 -36.32 18.04
C ILE A 3 -25.60 -35.76 19.46
N LYS A 4 -25.71 -36.60 20.50
CA LYS A 4 -25.55 -36.18 21.90
C LYS A 4 -24.18 -35.55 22.24
N PRO A 5 -23.04 -36.06 21.75
CA PRO A 5 -21.74 -35.45 22.04
C PRO A 5 -21.42 -34.20 21.20
N THR A 6 -22.00 -34.03 20.01
CA THR A 6 -21.70 -32.90 19.10
C THR A 6 -22.63 -31.71 19.28
N LEU A 7 -23.88 -31.94 19.70
CA LEU A 7 -24.87 -30.88 19.90
C LEU A 7 -24.45 -29.83 20.94
N PRO A 8 -23.85 -30.17 22.11
CA PRO A 8 -23.38 -29.18 23.07
C PRO A 8 -22.25 -28.30 22.51
N VAL A 9 -21.34 -28.87 21.73
CA VAL A 9 -20.24 -28.12 21.07
C VAL A 9 -20.78 -27.18 20.02
N LEU A 10 -21.73 -27.64 19.20
CA LEU A 10 -22.40 -26.79 18.21
C LEU A 10 -23.14 -25.62 18.87
N LEU A 11 -23.90 -25.89 19.93
CA LEU A 11 -24.61 -24.85 20.68
C LEU A 11 -23.63 -23.87 21.33
N ALA A 12 -22.55 -24.35 21.94
CA ALA A 12 -21.52 -23.48 22.51
C ALA A 12 -20.90 -22.56 21.44
N ASN A 13 -20.51 -23.12 20.29
CA ASN A 13 -19.95 -22.34 19.18
C ASN A 13 -20.95 -21.30 18.66
N LEU A 14 -22.22 -21.67 18.48
CA LEU A 14 -23.27 -20.74 18.04
C LEU A 14 -23.53 -19.62 19.06
N THR A 15 -23.46 -19.92 20.37
CA THR A 15 -23.59 -18.88 21.40
C THR A 15 -22.41 -17.91 21.40
N THR A 16 -21.19 -18.40 21.18
CA THR A 16 -19.99 -17.54 21.07
C THR A 16 -20.07 -16.65 19.85
N VAL A 17 -20.38 -17.21 18.68
CA VAL A 17 -20.55 -16.43 17.43
C VAL A 17 -21.69 -15.43 17.57
N GLY A 18 -22.81 -15.82 18.19
CA GLY A 18 -23.93 -14.93 18.47
C GLY A 18 -23.53 -13.74 19.36
N LYS A 19 -22.80 -13.98 20.45
CA LYS A 19 -22.30 -12.91 21.34
C LYS A 19 -21.34 -11.97 20.63
N ILE A 20 -20.42 -12.49 19.83
CA ILE A 20 -19.50 -11.68 19.02
C ILE A 20 -20.30 -10.86 18.01
N GLY A 21 -21.25 -11.47 17.31
CA GLY A 21 -22.11 -10.79 16.33
C GLY A 21 -22.91 -9.65 16.94
N VAL A 22 -23.43 -9.81 18.16
CA VAL A 22 -24.13 -8.73 18.90
C VAL A 22 -23.16 -7.63 19.32
N THR A 23 -22.00 -7.99 19.86
CA THR A 23 -20.98 -7.02 20.31
C THR A 23 -20.47 -6.16 19.16
N TYR A 24 -20.25 -6.75 17.99
CA TYR A 24 -19.72 -6.09 16.80
C TYR A 24 -20.79 -5.67 15.78
N ASN A 25 -22.07 -5.69 16.17
CA ASN A 25 -23.18 -5.42 15.26
C ASN A 25 -23.05 -4.06 14.54
N ALA A 26 -22.69 -3.00 15.28
CA ALA A 26 -22.49 -1.67 14.70
C ALA A 26 -21.34 -1.61 13.68
N SER A 27 -20.27 -2.39 13.88
CA SER A 27 -19.16 -2.48 12.90
C SER A 27 -19.59 -3.23 11.64
N ILE A 28 -20.40 -4.28 11.79
CA ILE A 28 -20.95 -5.05 10.67
C ILE A 28 -21.91 -4.16 9.85
N GLU A 29 -22.82 -3.45 10.52
CA GLU A 29 -23.73 -2.50 9.87
C GLU A 29 -22.95 -1.43 9.10
N GLN A 30 -21.93 -0.82 9.72
CA GLN A 30 -21.08 0.15 9.06
C GLN A 30 -20.42 -0.44 7.80
N LEU A 31 -19.89 -1.66 7.87
CA LEU A 31 -19.27 -2.30 6.72
C LEU A 31 -20.29 -2.54 5.59
N LEU A 32 -21.48 -3.03 5.92
CA LEU A 32 -22.54 -3.29 4.93
C LEU A 32 -23.09 -2.01 4.29
N VAL A 33 -23.11 -0.89 5.03
CA VAL A 33 -23.56 0.42 4.53
C VAL A 33 -22.47 1.11 3.69
N LEU A 34 -21.20 1.05 4.11
CA LEU A 34 -20.10 1.76 3.46
C LEU A 34 -19.47 1.00 2.29
N LEU A 35 -19.50 -0.33 2.29
CA LEU A 35 -18.84 -1.14 1.26
C LEU A 35 -19.40 -0.89 -0.15
N PRO A 36 -20.73 -0.91 -0.40
CA PRO A 36 -21.27 -0.66 -1.73
C PRO A 36 -20.88 0.70 -2.34
N PRO A 37 -21.08 1.86 -1.67
CA PRO A 37 -20.69 3.14 -2.25
C PRO A 37 -19.17 3.30 -2.38
N TYR A 38 -18.38 2.69 -1.51
CA TYR A 38 -16.92 2.69 -1.64
C TYR A 38 -16.47 1.95 -2.90
N LEU A 39 -17.01 0.75 -3.15
CA LEU A 39 -16.74 -0.01 -4.36
C LEU A 39 -17.23 0.74 -5.61
N ALA A 40 -18.41 1.35 -5.57
CA ALA A 40 -18.93 2.15 -6.67
C ALA A 40 -18.01 3.34 -7.00
N ALA A 41 -17.51 4.04 -5.98
CA ALA A 41 -16.55 5.12 -6.16
C ALA A 41 -15.24 4.59 -6.79
N THR A 42 -14.66 3.51 -6.25
CA THR A 42 -13.42 2.94 -6.82
C THR A 42 -13.57 2.54 -8.30
N GLN A 43 -14.72 2.00 -8.69
CA GLN A 43 -15.01 1.65 -10.08
C GLN A 43 -15.26 2.87 -10.97
N SER A 44 -15.72 3.99 -10.41
CA SER A 44 -16.00 5.19 -11.21
C SER A 44 -14.73 5.88 -11.71
N TYR A 45 -13.65 5.86 -10.93
CA TYR A 45 -12.36 6.45 -11.35
C TYR A 45 -11.33 5.40 -11.79
N GLY A 46 -11.40 4.16 -11.30
CA GLY A 46 -10.43 3.11 -11.63
C GLY A 46 -10.73 2.33 -12.90
N SER A 47 -11.98 2.33 -13.39
CA SER A 47 -12.38 1.56 -14.57
C SER A 47 -12.36 2.41 -15.84
N SER A 48 -11.46 2.08 -16.77
CA SER A 48 -11.44 2.69 -18.11
C SER A 48 -12.71 2.41 -18.92
N LEU A 49 -13.46 1.35 -18.57
CA LEU A 49 -14.72 0.98 -19.23
C LEU A 49 -15.86 1.96 -18.94
N ASN A 50 -15.77 2.69 -17.82
CA ASN A 50 -16.75 3.70 -17.44
C ASN A 50 -16.39 5.10 -17.98
N ASN A 51 -15.26 5.23 -18.70
CA ASN A 51 -14.86 6.46 -19.36
C ASN A 51 -15.25 6.41 -20.85
N PRO A 52 -15.96 7.42 -21.40
CA PRO A 52 -16.27 7.52 -22.83
C PRO A 52 -15.07 7.36 -23.76
N THR A 53 -13.86 7.70 -23.31
CA THR A 53 -12.63 7.56 -24.10
C THR A 53 -11.98 6.17 -24.01
N GLY A 54 -12.47 5.27 -23.14
CA GLY A 54 -11.89 3.93 -22.95
C GLY A 54 -10.51 3.94 -22.29
N MET A 55 -10.05 5.08 -21.77
CA MET A 55 -8.78 5.25 -21.07
C MET A 55 -9.00 5.52 -19.57
N ALA A 56 -8.07 5.11 -18.70
CA ALA A 56 -8.14 5.50 -17.30
C ALA A 56 -7.81 7.00 -17.16
N LEU A 57 -8.69 7.78 -16.52
CA LEU A 57 -8.36 9.15 -16.14
C LEU A 57 -7.44 9.07 -14.92
N SER A 58 -6.18 9.43 -15.10
CA SER A 58 -5.22 9.56 -14.01
C SER A 58 -4.95 11.04 -13.75
N GLU A 59 -5.01 11.41 -12.48
CA GLU A 59 -4.59 12.74 -12.03
C GLU A 59 -3.21 12.62 -11.40
N PHE A 60 -2.30 13.50 -11.82
CA PHE A 60 -1.02 13.67 -11.16
C PHE A 60 -1.17 14.75 -10.10
N SER A 61 -1.26 14.34 -8.84
CA SER A 61 -1.30 15.25 -7.71
C SER A 61 -0.02 15.14 -6.88
N LEU A 62 0.60 16.29 -6.61
CA LEU A 62 1.72 16.37 -5.68
C LEU A 62 1.18 16.32 -4.25
N THR A 63 1.34 15.17 -3.61
CA THR A 63 1.06 15.01 -2.18
C THR A 63 2.35 15.18 -1.40
N LEU A 64 2.47 16.33 -0.73
CA LEU A 64 3.49 16.54 0.29
C LEU A 64 2.91 15.99 1.58
N GLY A 65 3.54 14.98 2.18
CA GLY A 65 3.00 14.20 3.30
C GLY A 65 2.71 15.04 4.56
N ASP A 66 1.59 15.77 4.55
CA ASP A 66 1.05 16.59 5.61
C ASP A 66 -0.40 16.15 5.90
N PRO A 67 -0.66 15.53 7.06
CA PRO A 67 0.30 15.21 8.12
C PRO A 67 1.30 14.12 7.69
N PRO A 68 2.53 14.13 8.23
CA PRO A 68 3.50 13.08 7.94
C PRO A 68 2.98 11.72 8.42
N ALA A 69 3.44 10.66 7.76
CA ALA A 69 3.16 9.30 8.20
C ALA A 69 3.67 9.10 9.64
N CYS A 70 2.97 8.26 10.40
CA CYS A 70 3.38 7.94 11.76
C CYS A 70 4.58 7.01 11.76
N SER A 71 5.65 7.41 12.44
CA SER A 71 6.86 6.59 12.63
C SER A 71 6.93 5.93 14.00
N VAL A 72 6.28 6.50 15.01
CA VAL A 72 6.37 6.01 16.39
C VAL A 72 5.62 4.70 16.56
N GLY A 73 6.31 3.67 17.03
CA GLY A 73 5.76 2.31 17.20
C GLY A 73 5.89 1.42 15.97
N PHE A 74 6.63 1.87 14.96
CA PHE A 74 7.01 1.08 13.78
C PHE A 74 8.51 0.79 13.76
N LEU A 75 8.91 -0.09 12.85
CA LEU A 75 10.31 -0.47 12.64
C LEU A 75 11.18 0.75 12.33
N PRO A 76 12.33 0.93 13.01
CA PRO A 76 13.26 2.01 12.69
C PRO A 76 13.85 1.85 11.29
N PRO A 77 14.28 2.94 10.63
CA PRO A 77 14.84 2.88 9.27
C PRO A 77 16.01 1.91 9.11
N SER A 78 16.82 1.71 10.16
CA SER A 78 17.91 0.74 10.21
C SER A 78 17.47 -0.73 10.05
N SER A 79 16.18 -1.00 10.23
CA SER A 79 15.56 -2.33 10.09
C SER A 79 14.64 -2.44 8.87
N TRP A 80 14.61 -1.42 8.00
CA TRP A 80 13.83 -1.48 6.77
C TRP A 80 14.53 -2.36 5.74
N ARG A 81 13.76 -3.25 5.12
CA ARG A 81 14.29 -4.14 4.08
C ARG A 81 14.44 -3.41 2.75
N SER A 82 15.36 -3.90 1.93
CA SER A 82 15.45 -3.51 0.53
C SER A 82 14.17 -3.92 -0.21
N PRO A 83 13.63 -3.07 -1.10
CA PRO A 83 12.50 -3.44 -1.96
C PRO A 83 12.78 -4.65 -2.88
N ALA A 84 14.05 -5.01 -3.09
CA ALA A 84 14.44 -6.18 -3.87
C ALA A 84 14.49 -7.49 -3.06
N ASP A 85 14.34 -7.42 -1.74
CA ASP A 85 14.35 -8.59 -0.87
C ASP A 85 12.95 -9.23 -0.79
N LEU A 86 12.83 -10.37 -1.46
CA LEU A 86 11.60 -11.16 -1.57
C LEU A 86 11.54 -12.30 -0.53
N SER A 87 12.45 -12.34 0.44
CA SER A 87 12.39 -13.34 1.50
C SER A 87 11.16 -13.18 2.39
N ASP A 88 10.63 -14.32 2.83
CA ASP A 88 9.54 -14.37 3.80
C ASP A 88 10.08 -14.05 5.20
N VAL A 89 9.34 -13.23 5.95
CA VAL A 89 9.65 -12.94 7.35
C VAL A 89 8.36 -12.71 8.13
N ASP A 90 8.39 -13.07 9.41
CA ASP A 90 7.28 -12.79 10.31
C ASP A 90 7.20 -11.29 10.61
N THR A 91 5.98 -10.76 10.62
CA THR A 91 5.75 -9.35 10.98
C THR A 91 5.80 -9.22 12.50
N PRO A 92 6.63 -8.32 13.06
CA PRO A 92 6.64 -8.06 14.49
C PRO A 92 5.26 -7.68 15.01
N GLU A 93 4.94 -8.15 16.20
CA GLU A 93 3.67 -7.85 16.86
C GLU A 93 3.67 -6.42 17.41
N GLY A 94 2.47 -5.87 17.63
CA GLY A 94 2.31 -4.56 18.29
C GLY A 94 2.76 -3.36 17.44
N LEU A 95 2.82 -3.52 16.12
CA LEU A 95 3.08 -2.44 15.17
C LEU A 95 1.82 -1.59 14.95
N TYR A 96 1.81 -0.40 15.53
CA TYR A 96 0.80 0.62 15.29
C TYR A 96 1.34 1.97 15.69
N CYS A 97 0.66 3.05 15.28
CA CYS A 97 1.08 4.39 15.66
C CYS A 97 0.90 4.63 17.16
N LYS A 98 2.01 4.63 17.91
CA LYS A 98 2.07 4.79 19.38
C LYS A 98 2.14 6.25 19.87
N LEU A 99 1.61 7.19 19.09
CA LEU A 99 1.43 8.60 19.48
C LEU A 99 0.17 8.81 20.34
N PRO A 100 -0.03 9.98 20.98
CA PRO A 100 -1.25 10.28 21.72
C PRO A 100 -2.52 10.18 20.87
N GLN A 101 -3.66 9.82 21.46
CA GLN A 101 -4.92 9.66 20.73
C GLN A 101 -5.40 10.95 20.03
N ASP A 102 -5.08 12.11 20.61
CA ASP A 102 -5.34 13.46 20.09
C ASP A 102 -4.29 13.96 19.08
N SER A 103 -3.24 13.18 18.81
CA SER A 103 -2.24 13.56 17.80
C SER A 103 -2.89 13.66 16.40
N PRO A 104 -2.60 14.71 15.62
CA PRO A 104 -3.12 14.88 14.26
C PRO A 104 -2.52 13.87 13.26
N ILE A 105 -1.51 13.10 13.67
CA ILE A 105 -0.82 12.13 12.83
C ILE A 105 -1.44 10.74 13.01
N GLY A 106 -1.95 10.16 11.93
CA GLY A 106 -2.57 8.82 11.97
C GLY A 106 -3.87 8.79 12.75
N VAL A 107 -4.72 9.82 12.63
CA VAL A 107 -6.00 9.96 13.36
C VAL A 107 -6.97 8.79 13.18
N ARG A 108 -6.90 8.10 12.03
CA ARG A 108 -7.69 6.89 11.71
C ARG A 108 -6.94 5.58 11.99
N GLY A 109 -5.81 5.64 12.69
CA GLY A 109 -4.98 4.47 13.02
C GLY A 109 -5.54 3.68 14.20
N ALA A 110 -4.97 2.49 14.41
CA ALA A 110 -5.47 1.49 15.37
C ALA A 110 -5.67 2.03 16.79
N ARG A 111 -4.81 2.95 17.28
CA ARG A 111 -4.92 3.55 18.63
C ARG A 111 -6.28 4.20 18.92
N ASN A 112 -7.02 4.59 17.87
CA ASN A 112 -8.29 5.29 17.95
C ASN A 112 -9.49 4.39 17.62
N PHE A 113 -9.30 3.07 17.46
CA PHE A 113 -10.43 2.16 17.26
C PHE A 113 -11.32 2.07 18.51
N PRO A 114 -12.65 2.07 18.34
CA PRO A 114 -13.57 1.91 19.46
C PRO A 114 -13.49 0.49 20.02
N CYS A 115 -13.42 0.37 21.34
CA CYS A 115 -13.55 -0.91 22.03
C CYS A 115 -15.04 -1.29 22.06
N MET A 116 -15.44 -2.24 21.22
CA MET A 116 -16.86 -2.57 21.00
C MET A 116 -17.60 -3.02 22.26
N ALA A 117 -16.93 -3.71 23.17
CA ALA A 117 -17.50 -4.15 24.45
C ALA A 117 -17.46 -3.06 25.55
N GLN A 118 -16.74 -1.95 25.34
CA GLN A 118 -16.49 -0.91 26.35
C GLN A 118 -16.81 0.48 25.78
N PRO A 119 -18.06 0.96 25.93
CA PRO A 119 -18.48 2.24 25.39
C PRO A 119 -17.59 3.41 25.85
N GLY A 120 -17.16 4.24 24.91
CA GLY A 120 -16.30 5.40 25.18
C GLY A 120 -14.80 5.09 25.28
N LYS A 121 -14.41 3.81 25.39
CA LYS A 121 -12.99 3.41 25.39
C LYS A 121 -12.47 3.21 23.96
N ARG A 122 -11.24 3.64 23.72
CA ARG A 122 -10.50 3.39 22.47
C ARG A 122 -9.13 2.83 22.78
N ALA A 123 -8.70 1.83 22.00
CA ALA A 123 -7.41 1.20 22.19
C ALA A 123 -6.93 0.52 20.90
N PRO A 124 -5.60 0.35 20.75
CA PRO A 124 -5.02 -0.30 19.58
C PRO A 124 -5.17 -1.82 19.55
N THR A 125 -5.36 -2.47 20.71
CA THR A 125 -5.43 -3.92 20.81
C THR A 125 -6.57 -4.38 21.70
N VAL A 126 -6.99 -5.64 21.52
CA VAL A 126 -8.09 -6.24 22.29
C VAL A 126 -7.74 -6.39 23.76
N GLU A 127 -6.47 -6.68 24.08
CA GLU A 127 -5.99 -6.85 25.46
C GLU A 127 -6.10 -5.53 26.23
N ILE A 128 -5.77 -4.41 25.58
CA ILE A 128 -5.95 -3.09 26.20
C ILE A 128 -7.45 -2.78 26.32
N CYS A 129 -8.26 -3.09 25.32
CA CYS A 129 -9.71 -2.92 25.40
C CYS A 129 -10.34 -3.67 26.59
N GLU A 130 -9.94 -4.93 26.82
CA GLU A 130 -10.47 -5.77 27.91
C GLU A 130 -9.88 -5.43 29.28
N SER A 131 -8.71 -4.80 29.34
CA SER A 131 -8.10 -4.39 30.61
C SER A 131 -8.74 -3.14 31.23
N ASP A 132 -8.47 -2.88 32.51
CA ASP A 132 -8.85 -1.62 33.17
C ASP A 132 -7.89 -0.45 32.85
N ARG A 133 -6.83 -0.71 32.09
CA ARG A 133 -5.80 0.30 31.76
C ARG A 133 -6.24 1.17 30.59
N SER A 134 -5.86 2.44 30.65
CA SER A 134 -5.96 3.37 29.53
C SER A 134 -4.82 3.15 28.53
N TYR A 135 -5.01 3.65 27.31
CA TYR A 135 -3.93 3.70 26.33
C TYR A 135 -2.83 4.67 26.78
N GLU A 136 -1.58 4.21 26.73
CA GLU A 136 -0.40 5.03 27.03
C GLU A 136 0.44 5.21 25.76
N PRO A 137 0.73 6.45 25.34
CA PRO A 137 1.57 6.71 24.17
C PRO A 137 3.04 6.42 24.49
N LEU A 138 3.78 5.96 23.48
CA LEU A 138 5.23 5.74 23.58
C LEU A 138 6.00 7.08 23.56
N ALA A 139 5.52 8.04 22.79
CA ALA A 139 6.10 9.37 22.69
C ALA A 139 5.01 10.40 22.45
N MET A 140 5.17 11.62 22.97
CA MET A 140 4.19 12.70 22.78
C MET A 140 4.21 13.29 21.37
N ARG A 141 5.37 13.27 20.70
CA ARG A 141 5.57 13.78 19.35
C ARG A 141 6.54 12.89 18.60
N GLN A 142 6.37 12.81 17.29
CA GLN A 142 7.34 12.17 16.42
C GLN A 142 8.38 13.17 15.94
N HIS A 143 9.62 12.71 15.81
CA HIS A 143 10.68 13.50 15.18
C HIS A 143 10.58 13.37 13.66
N ALA A 144 10.67 14.49 12.94
CA ALA A 144 10.65 14.48 11.48
C ALA A 144 11.93 13.85 10.90
N THR A 145 13.09 14.13 11.51
CA THR A 145 14.41 13.68 11.03
C THR A 145 15.26 13.00 12.10
N GLY A 146 14.84 13.06 13.36
CA GLY A 146 15.54 12.43 14.48
C GLY A 146 15.34 10.92 14.56
N PRO A 147 16.08 10.25 15.47
CA PRO A 147 15.90 8.82 15.72
C PRO A 147 14.47 8.54 16.17
N TYR A 148 13.98 7.35 15.84
CA TYR A 148 12.69 6.89 16.34
C TYR A 148 12.77 6.68 17.85
N PRO A 149 11.67 6.95 18.60
CA PRO A 149 11.63 6.65 20.03
C PRO A 149 11.91 5.16 20.30
N ILE A 150 12.63 4.89 21.39
CA ILE A 150 12.93 3.53 21.84
C ILE A 150 11.61 2.82 22.15
N ASP A 151 11.34 1.71 21.46
CA ASP A 151 10.13 0.91 21.65
C ASP A 151 10.46 -0.42 22.38
N PRO A 152 10.08 -0.57 23.66
CA PRO A 152 10.32 -1.79 24.42
C PRO A 152 9.73 -3.04 23.77
N ASN A 153 8.61 -2.92 23.06
CA ASN A 153 7.96 -4.04 22.38
C ASN A 153 8.79 -4.56 21.21
N LEU A 154 9.45 -3.67 20.47
CA LEU A 154 10.34 -4.04 19.37
C LEU A 154 11.64 -4.65 19.88
N ILE A 155 12.21 -4.08 20.95
CA ILE A 155 13.42 -4.61 21.59
C ILE A 155 13.17 -6.02 22.14
N ALA A 156 12.02 -6.26 22.78
CA ALA A 156 11.66 -7.57 23.29
C ALA A 156 11.56 -8.64 22.19
N GLN A 157 11.30 -8.22 20.94
CA GLN A 157 11.22 -9.06 19.75
C GLN A 157 12.55 -9.12 18.97
N GLY A 158 13.64 -8.56 19.51
CA GLY A 158 14.97 -8.61 18.91
C GLY A 158 15.26 -7.52 17.87
N VAL A 159 14.37 -6.55 17.69
CA VAL A 159 14.63 -5.39 16.82
C VAL A 159 15.51 -4.40 17.57
N ALA A 160 16.69 -4.10 17.03
CA ALA A 160 17.61 -3.14 17.61
C ALA A 160 17.01 -1.71 17.60
N PRO A 161 17.39 -0.85 18.57
CA PRO A 161 17.08 0.57 18.51
C PRO A 161 17.58 1.21 17.20
N ASP A 162 16.97 2.34 16.84
CA ASP A 162 17.37 3.14 15.69
C ASP A 162 18.88 3.48 15.75
N ASP A 163 19.62 3.18 14.70
CA ASP A 163 21.08 3.36 14.66
C ASP A 163 21.49 4.84 14.69
N ARG A 164 20.55 5.74 14.36
CA ARG A 164 20.72 7.19 14.47
C ARG A 164 20.90 7.68 15.90
N ILE A 165 20.61 6.84 16.90
CA ILE A 165 20.88 7.14 18.32
C ILE A 165 22.38 7.24 18.58
N THR A 166 23.18 6.34 18.00
CA THR A 166 24.64 6.27 18.19
C THR A 166 25.42 6.73 16.97
N PHE A 167 24.75 7.14 15.89
CA PHE A 167 25.39 7.53 14.63
C PHE A 167 26.48 8.59 14.83
N GLN A 168 26.29 9.55 15.74
CA GLN A 168 27.26 10.59 16.06
C GLN A 168 28.51 10.10 16.80
N GLU A 169 28.46 8.91 17.42
CA GLU A 169 29.62 8.27 18.03
C GLU A 169 30.50 7.55 16.98
N GLN A 170 29.95 7.33 15.79
CA GLN A 170 30.57 6.63 14.66
C GLN A 170 31.01 7.58 13.52
N ILE A 171 30.90 8.91 13.70
CA ILE A 171 31.29 9.90 12.68
C ILE A 171 32.82 10.08 12.59
N PHE A 172 33.55 9.66 13.62
CA PHE A 172 35.00 9.68 13.62
C PHE A 172 35.49 8.26 13.32
N GLY A 173 36.29 8.10 12.26
CA GLY A 173 36.96 6.83 12.00
C GLY A 173 37.91 6.44 13.14
N PRO A 174 38.30 5.16 13.25
CA PRO A 174 39.35 4.74 14.18
C PRO A 174 40.58 5.62 13.97
N VAL A 175 41.21 6.12 15.03
CA VAL A 175 42.42 6.97 14.90
C VAL A 175 43.58 6.20 14.26
N GLU A 176 43.55 4.88 14.38
CA GLU A 176 44.46 3.93 13.74
C GLU A 176 44.18 3.70 12.24
N GLY A 177 43.07 4.22 11.72
CA GLY A 177 42.57 3.95 10.37
C GLY A 177 41.90 2.58 10.24
N THR A 178 41.08 2.39 9.21
CA THR A 178 40.51 1.08 8.89
C THR A 178 41.66 0.16 8.42
N PRO A 179 41.90 -0.99 9.08
CA PRO A 179 42.96 -1.90 8.65
C PRO A 179 42.68 -2.35 7.22
N LEU A 180 43.74 -2.43 6.41
CA LEU A 180 43.63 -3.02 5.07
C LEU A 180 42.99 -4.41 5.21
N PRO A 181 42.06 -4.79 4.30
CA PRO A 181 41.58 -6.16 4.25
C PRO A 181 42.79 -7.11 4.20
N PRO A 182 42.72 -8.30 4.84
CA PRO A 182 43.79 -9.28 4.76
C PRO A 182 44.18 -9.44 3.30
N ALA A 183 45.48 -9.37 3.01
CA ALA A 183 45.99 -9.71 1.70
C ALA A 183 45.75 -11.21 1.49
N GLU A 184 44.52 -11.57 1.12
CA GLU A 184 44.27 -12.85 0.47
C GLU A 184 45.18 -12.86 -0.74
N GLY A 185 46.14 -13.78 -0.74
CA GLY A 185 47.16 -13.92 -1.77
C GLY A 185 46.51 -14.09 -3.12
N GLY A 186 46.35 -12.97 -3.82
CA GLY A 186 45.73 -12.88 -5.11
C GLY A 186 45.77 -11.42 -5.51
N VAL A 187 46.50 -11.12 -6.58
CA VAL A 187 46.31 -9.88 -7.31
C VAL A 187 44.84 -9.88 -7.70
N VAL A 188 44.00 -9.13 -6.97
CA VAL A 188 42.69 -8.76 -7.48
C VAL A 188 43.01 -7.95 -8.72
N PRO A 189 42.63 -8.38 -9.93
CA PRO A 189 42.75 -7.51 -11.09
C PRO A 189 42.03 -6.22 -10.72
N GLY A 190 42.71 -5.08 -10.87
CA GLY A 190 42.01 -3.80 -10.84
C GLY A 190 40.79 -3.90 -11.75
N PRO A 191 39.67 -3.23 -11.42
CA PRO A 191 38.49 -3.24 -12.28
C PRO A 191 38.95 -3.00 -13.72
N PRO A 192 38.49 -3.81 -14.70
CA PRO A 192 38.90 -3.64 -16.07
C PRO A 192 38.70 -2.17 -16.44
N ALA A 193 39.71 -1.56 -17.07
CA ALA A 193 39.58 -0.23 -17.61
C ALA A 193 38.25 -0.16 -18.36
N ALA A 194 37.42 0.83 -18.01
CA ALA A 194 36.15 1.05 -18.67
C ALA A 194 36.39 1.01 -20.19
N PRO A 195 35.54 0.29 -20.95
CA PRO A 195 35.55 0.45 -22.39
C PRO A 195 35.43 1.94 -22.70
N ALA A 196 36.44 2.50 -23.34
CA ALA A 196 36.29 3.76 -24.04
C ALA A 196 35.23 3.51 -25.12
N ASP A 197 34.22 4.37 -25.13
CA ASP A 197 33.10 4.44 -26.06
C ASP A 197 31.99 3.37 -25.91
N GLY A 198 30.86 3.81 -25.36
CA GLY A 198 29.58 3.08 -25.38
C GLY A 198 28.78 3.22 -24.08
N GLY A 199 28.24 4.40 -23.82
CA GLY A 199 27.52 4.73 -22.58
C GLY A 199 26.33 3.82 -22.29
N ALA A 200 26.40 3.08 -21.18
CA ALA A 200 25.21 2.53 -20.52
C ALA A 200 24.55 3.67 -19.72
N VAL A 201 23.59 4.35 -20.35
CA VAL A 201 22.69 5.27 -19.67
C VAL A 201 21.70 4.48 -18.81
N PRO A 202 21.38 4.93 -17.57
CA PRO A 202 20.29 4.35 -16.80
C PRO A 202 18.99 4.49 -17.62
N ALA A 203 18.39 3.37 -17.99
CA ALA A 203 17.13 3.35 -18.71
C ALA A 203 16.00 3.80 -17.79
N ALA A 204 15.67 5.10 -17.83
CA ALA A 204 14.38 5.58 -17.39
C ALA A 204 13.29 4.98 -18.32
N PRO A 205 12.01 4.87 -17.90
CA PRO A 205 10.94 4.37 -18.76
C PRO A 205 10.82 5.11 -20.11
N SER A 206 11.32 6.34 -20.18
CA SER A 206 11.42 7.17 -21.39
C SER A 206 12.56 6.78 -22.35
N ALA A 207 13.45 5.86 -21.99
CA ALA A 207 14.57 5.39 -22.81
C ALA A 207 14.22 4.19 -23.70
N HIS A 208 12.97 3.69 -23.64
CA HIS A 208 12.49 2.65 -24.53
C HIS A 208 12.04 3.26 -25.86
N GLU A 209 12.89 3.25 -26.88
CA GLU A 209 12.45 3.45 -28.26
C GLU A 209 11.87 2.14 -28.77
N SER A 210 10.54 2.06 -28.84
CA SER A 210 9.81 0.95 -29.46
C SER A 210 9.96 1.02 -30.98
N GLY A 211 11.14 0.66 -31.47
CA GLY A 211 11.42 0.43 -32.89
C GLY A 211 10.75 -0.87 -33.38
N SER A 212 9.46 -0.81 -33.68
CA SER A 212 8.74 -1.89 -34.36
C SER A 212 8.69 -1.60 -35.86
N GLU A 213 9.74 -1.99 -36.62
CA GLU A 213 9.71 -2.04 -38.09
C GLU A 213 8.91 -3.26 -38.60
N GLY A 214 7.66 -3.35 -38.18
CA GLY A 214 6.65 -4.29 -38.68
C GLY A 214 5.29 -3.61 -38.74
N PRO A 215 4.31 -4.16 -39.48
CA PRO A 215 2.96 -3.60 -39.48
C PRO A 215 2.44 -3.56 -38.04
N SER A 216 2.23 -2.35 -37.51
CA SER A 216 1.71 -2.16 -36.17
C SER A 216 0.22 -2.41 -36.18
N VAL A 217 -0.21 -3.42 -35.42
CA VAL A 217 -1.62 -3.65 -35.12
C VAL A 217 -1.91 -2.98 -33.79
N ALA A 218 -2.71 -1.91 -33.83
CA ALA A 218 -3.23 -1.26 -32.63
C ALA A 218 -4.64 -1.77 -32.35
N PHE A 219 -4.92 -2.11 -31.10
CA PHE A 219 -6.27 -2.36 -30.62
C PHE A 219 -6.72 -1.13 -29.81
N ALA A 220 -7.97 -0.71 -30.00
CA ALA A 220 -8.57 0.40 -29.29
C ALA A 220 -9.91 -0.04 -28.70
N THR A 221 -10.21 0.44 -27.49
CA THR A 221 -11.51 0.20 -26.87
C THR A 221 -12.55 1.07 -27.56
N TYR A 222 -13.56 0.44 -28.18
CA TYR A 222 -14.63 1.09 -28.91
C TYR A 222 -15.91 1.14 -28.07
N ASN A 223 -16.56 2.30 -27.98
CA ASN A 223 -17.87 2.45 -27.37
C ASN A 223 -18.98 2.28 -28.43
N PRO A 224 -19.76 1.19 -28.41
CA PRO A 224 -20.79 0.94 -29.42
C PRO A 224 -22.01 1.85 -29.32
N GLN A 225 -22.22 2.56 -28.19
CA GLN A 225 -23.34 3.49 -28.05
C GLN A 225 -23.03 4.85 -28.68
N THR A 226 -21.79 5.33 -28.61
CA THR A 226 -21.38 6.65 -29.09
C THR A 226 -20.53 6.62 -30.36
N GLY A 227 -20.02 5.45 -30.74
CA GLY A 227 -19.09 5.29 -31.85
C GLY A 227 -17.66 5.77 -31.53
N GLN A 228 -17.36 6.11 -30.28
CA GLN A 228 -16.07 6.72 -29.93
C GLN A 228 -15.00 5.67 -29.62
N TYR A 229 -13.74 5.98 -29.97
CA TYR A 229 -12.57 5.23 -29.57
C TYR A 229 -11.38 6.17 -29.32
N ALA A 230 -10.48 5.81 -28.42
CA ALA A 230 -9.20 6.50 -28.25
C ALA A 230 -8.09 5.78 -29.02
N ALA A 231 -7.30 6.54 -29.76
CA ALA A 231 -6.12 6.00 -30.45
C ALA A 231 -4.86 6.17 -29.58
N PRO A 232 -3.74 5.48 -29.91
CA PRO A 232 -2.48 5.59 -29.17
C PRO A 232 -1.89 7.00 -29.13
N ASP A 233 -2.36 7.92 -29.98
CA ASP A 233 -1.99 9.34 -29.96
C ASP A 233 -2.70 10.15 -28.86
N GLY A 234 -3.53 9.49 -28.04
CA GLY A 234 -4.29 10.08 -26.94
C GLY A 234 -5.51 10.88 -27.38
N LYS A 235 -5.81 10.94 -28.69
CA LYS A 235 -6.99 11.62 -29.22
C LYS A 235 -8.18 10.67 -29.29
N VAL A 236 -9.36 11.23 -29.11
CA VAL A 236 -10.63 10.52 -29.24
C VAL A 236 -11.16 10.78 -30.65
N TYR A 237 -11.46 9.70 -31.35
CA TYR A 237 -12.06 9.70 -32.67
C TYR A 237 -13.44 9.06 -32.61
N THR A 238 -14.29 9.37 -33.59
CA THR A 238 -15.62 8.78 -33.71
C THR A 238 -15.70 8.01 -35.02
N GLN A 239 -16.09 6.75 -34.94
CA GLN A 239 -16.35 5.88 -36.08
C GLN A 239 -17.67 5.16 -35.90
N THR A 240 -18.67 5.49 -36.71
CA THR A 240 -20.06 5.07 -36.52
C THR A 240 -20.44 3.81 -37.31
N ASP A 241 -19.54 3.29 -38.14
CA ASP A 241 -19.82 2.26 -39.15
C ASP A 241 -19.28 0.86 -38.81
N LEU A 242 -18.80 0.62 -37.59
CA LEU A 242 -18.27 -0.68 -37.18
C LEU A 242 -19.35 -1.70 -36.76
N VAL A 243 -20.55 -1.23 -36.38
CA VAL A 243 -21.64 -2.10 -35.88
C VAL A 243 -22.89 -2.03 -36.78
N ALA A 244 -23.11 -0.91 -37.47
CA ALA A 244 -24.20 -0.74 -38.43
C ALA A 244 -23.65 -0.80 -39.86
N GLN A 245 -24.21 -1.67 -40.71
CA GLN A 245 -23.88 -1.62 -42.13
C GLN A 245 -24.27 -0.24 -42.69
N PRO A 246 -23.39 0.41 -43.47
CA PRO A 246 -23.72 1.70 -44.06
C PRO A 246 -24.98 1.56 -44.91
N ALA A 247 -25.90 2.52 -44.80
CA ALA A 247 -27.08 2.61 -45.64
C ALA A 247 -26.64 2.55 -47.12
N GLN A 248 -26.92 1.42 -47.79
CA GLN A 248 -26.53 1.17 -49.18
C GLN A 248 -27.39 2.03 -50.13
N SER A 249 -28.56 2.47 -49.67
CA SER A 249 -29.45 3.34 -50.41
C SER A 249 -30.08 4.40 -49.51
N TRP A 250 -30.49 5.51 -50.11
CA TRP A 250 -31.23 6.56 -49.42
C TRP A 250 -32.55 6.07 -48.81
N LYS A 251 -33.10 4.94 -49.27
CA LYS A 251 -34.32 4.33 -48.72
C LYS A 251 -34.10 3.75 -47.33
N ASP A 252 -32.86 3.34 -47.03
CA ASP A 252 -32.47 2.81 -45.72
C ASP A 252 -32.33 3.93 -44.66
N LEU A 253 -32.40 5.20 -45.09
CA LEU A 253 -32.37 6.39 -44.24
C LEU A 253 -33.78 6.89 -43.87
N LEU A 254 -34.85 6.23 -44.34
CA LEU A 254 -36.22 6.57 -43.99
C LEU A 254 -36.71 5.69 -42.82
N PRO A 255 -37.37 6.27 -41.80
CA PRO A 255 -37.95 5.50 -40.72
C PRO A 255 -39.06 4.58 -41.26
N GLN A 256 -39.03 3.30 -40.88
CA GLN A 256 -40.15 2.38 -41.05
C GLN A 256 -41.19 2.55 -39.94
#